data_AF-A0AAN6SWV0-F1
#
_entry.id   AF-A0AAN6SWV0-F1
#
_cell.length_a   1.000
_cell.length_b   1.000
_cell.length_c   1.000
_cell.angle_alpha   90.00
_cell.angle_beta   90.00
_cell.angle_gamma   90.00
#
_symmetry.space_group_name_H-M   'P 1'
#
loop_
_entity.id
_entity.type
_entity.pdbx_description
1 polymer ?
#
loop_
_entity_poly.entity_id
_entity_poly.type
_entity_poly.pdbx_seq_one_letter_code
_entity_poly.pdbx_strand_id
1 'polypeptide(L)'
;YAKRELAPYLRDTYPAPINTSSKLLAHLWRQYYDPTTEQMALDEYDNLKLKPGDDFLAFKNDFVRLAGETGKPRSTWKHEFNRKLYDSFQRSMVPSFASPAVTFDQF
;
A
#
# COMPACT_ATOMS: atom_id res chain seq x y z
N TYR A 1 1.83 -24.64 -2.18
CA TYR A 1 2.11 -24.93 -0.76
C TYR A 1 0.86 -24.77 0.13
N ALA A 2 0.13 -23.65 0.07
CA ALA A 2 -1.07 -23.39 0.90
C ALA A 2 -2.16 -24.48 0.93
N LYS A 3 -2.44 -25.18 -0.18
CA LYS A 3 -3.48 -26.24 -0.24
C LYS A 3 -3.23 -27.39 0.75
N ARG A 4 -1.97 -27.80 0.97
CA ARG A 4 -1.65 -28.92 1.88
C ARG A 4 -1.78 -28.50 3.35
N GLU A 5 -1.47 -27.25 3.66
CA GLU A 5 -1.49 -26.72 5.03
C GLU A 5 -2.91 -26.37 5.50
N LEU A 6 -3.78 -25.91 4.61
CA LEU A 6 -5.17 -25.57 4.93
C LEU A 6 -6.10 -26.79 5.06
N ALA A 7 -5.76 -27.91 4.41
CA ALA A 7 -6.63 -29.08 4.31
C ALA A 7 -7.13 -29.67 5.65
N PRO A 8 -6.35 -29.69 6.75
CA PRO A 8 -6.84 -30.15 8.05
C PRO A 8 -7.88 -29.21 8.65
N TYR A 9 -7.71 -27.90 8.51
CA TYR A 9 -8.55 -26.87 9.12
C TYR A 9 -9.90 -26.68 8.40
N LEU A 10 -10.03 -27.17 7.16
CA LEU A 10 -11.28 -27.13 6.39
C LEU A 10 -12.23 -28.30 6.72
N ARG A 11 -11.82 -29.23 7.60
CA ARG A 11 -12.66 -30.36 8.05
C ARG A 11 -13.41 -29.97 9.31
N ASP A 12 -14.71 -30.25 9.36
CA ASP A 12 -15.55 -29.97 10.54
C ASP A 12 -15.13 -30.74 11.79
N THR A 13 -14.41 -31.85 11.63
CA THR A 13 -13.90 -32.69 12.72
C THR A 13 -12.60 -32.18 13.33
N TYR A 14 -12.00 -31.12 12.79
CA TYR A 14 -10.79 -30.53 13.32
C TYR A 14 -11.10 -29.70 14.59
N PRO A 15 -10.24 -29.68 15.62
CA PRO A 15 -10.52 -28.96 16.87
C PRO A 15 -10.75 -27.46 16.73
N ALA A 16 -10.22 -26.85 15.66
CA ALA A 16 -10.39 -25.43 15.33
C ALA A 16 -10.68 -25.25 13.83
N PRO A 17 -11.92 -25.55 13.38
CA PRO A 17 -12.23 -25.53 11.97
C PRO A 17 -12.41 -24.09 11.46
N ILE A 18 -12.08 -23.90 10.18
CA ILE A 18 -12.23 -22.66 9.42
C ILE A 18 -13.51 -22.77 8.59
N ASN A 19 -14.62 -22.34 9.17
CA ASN A 19 -15.96 -22.51 8.61
C ASN A 19 -16.48 -21.23 7.95
N THR A 20 -15.70 -20.14 8.03
CA THR A 20 -16.09 -18.82 7.51
C THR A 20 -14.94 -18.23 6.72
N SER A 21 -15.29 -17.41 5.72
CA SER A 21 -14.33 -16.65 4.93
C SER A 21 -13.45 -15.74 5.81
N SER A 22 -14.01 -15.13 6.85
CA SER A 22 -13.24 -14.29 7.78
C SER A 22 -12.19 -15.08 8.57
N LYS A 23 -12.51 -16.29 9.04
CA LYS A 23 -11.52 -17.16 9.71
C LYS A 23 -10.44 -17.64 8.74
N LEU A 24 -10.79 -17.88 7.47
CA LEU A 24 -9.83 -18.27 6.44
C LEU A 24 -8.85 -17.15 6.17
N LEU A 25 -9.35 -15.93 5.95
CA LEU A 25 -8.52 -14.75 5.73
C LEU A 25 -7.64 -14.45 6.95
N ALA A 26 -8.16 -14.56 8.17
CA ALA A 26 -7.38 -14.36 9.39
C ALA A 26 -6.28 -15.43 9.58
N HIS A 27 -6.56 -16.68 9.23
CA HIS A 27 -5.58 -17.77 9.29
C HIS A 27 -4.49 -17.58 8.23
N LEU A 28 -4.87 -17.25 6.99
CA LEU A 28 -3.93 -16.94 5.92
C LEU A 28 -3.05 -15.74 6.29
N TRP A 29 -3.66 -14.68 6.82
CA TRP A 29 -2.92 -13.53 7.33
C TRP A 29 -1.93 -13.98 8.39
N ARG A 30 -2.34 -14.65 9.47
CA ARG A 30 -1.39 -15.08 10.52
C ARG A 30 -0.28 -16.01 10.03
N GLN A 31 -0.57 -16.91 9.09
CA GLN A 31 0.37 -17.93 8.63
C GLN A 31 1.39 -17.38 7.62
N TYR A 32 0.98 -16.41 6.80
CA TYR A 32 1.79 -15.90 5.69
C TYR A 32 2.12 -14.41 5.79
N TYR A 33 1.60 -13.71 6.81
CA TYR A 33 1.99 -12.34 7.09
C TYR A 33 3.43 -12.35 7.58
N ASP A 34 4.30 -11.83 6.75
CA ASP A 34 5.67 -11.59 7.09
C ASP A 34 5.77 -10.19 7.72
N PRO A 35 6.11 -10.06 9.01
CA PRO A 35 6.24 -8.77 9.67
C PRO A 35 7.34 -7.88 9.03
N THR A 36 8.27 -8.48 8.27
CA THR A 36 9.25 -7.70 7.51
C THR A 36 8.63 -7.01 6.29
N THR A 37 7.47 -7.46 5.82
CA THR A 37 6.77 -6.85 4.68
C THR A 37 6.33 -5.42 5.00
N GLU A 38 5.88 -5.15 6.23
CA GLU A 38 5.50 -3.80 6.63
C GLU A 38 6.71 -2.87 6.72
N GLN A 39 7.82 -3.35 7.28
CA GLN A 39 9.08 -2.59 7.33
C GLN A 39 9.65 -2.35 5.93
N MET A 40 9.63 -3.36 5.06
CA MET A 40 10.05 -3.23 3.67
C MET A 40 9.17 -2.26 2.89
N ALA A 41 7.85 -2.29 3.08
CA ALA A 41 6.93 -1.34 2.48
C ALA A 41 7.16 0.08 2.99
N LEU A 42 7.50 0.25 4.28
CA LEU A 42 7.89 1.55 4.84
C LEU A 42 9.20 2.05 4.22
N ASP A 43 10.22 1.20 4.12
CA ASP A 43 11.51 1.55 3.55
C ASP A 43 11.37 1.87 2.04
N GLU A 44 10.57 1.10 1.30
CA GLU A 44 10.27 1.34 -0.11
C GLU A 44 9.48 2.64 -0.28
N TYR A 45 8.49 2.88 0.59
CA TYR A 45 7.74 4.12 0.63
C TYR A 45 8.66 5.31 0.85
N ASP A 46 9.53 5.29 1.86
CA ASP A 46 10.41 6.40 2.20
C ASP A 46 11.42 6.71 1.08
N ASN A 47 11.91 5.67 0.39
CA ASN A 47 12.83 5.79 -0.74
C ASN A 47 12.14 6.13 -2.07
N LEU A 48 10.82 5.96 -2.19
CA LEU A 48 10.08 6.26 -3.39
C LEU A 48 10.23 7.74 -3.76
N LYS A 49 10.80 8.00 -4.93
CA LYS A 49 10.96 9.33 -5.55
C LYS A 49 10.83 9.20 -7.06
N LEU A 50 10.09 10.12 -7.67
CA LEU A 50 10.01 10.25 -9.13
C LEU A 50 11.30 10.85 -9.65
N LYS A 51 12.01 10.14 -10.53
CA LYS A 51 13.21 10.64 -11.20
C LYS A 51 12.86 11.23 -12.57
N PRO A 52 13.69 12.13 -13.11
CA PRO A 52 13.51 12.62 -14.47
C PRO A 52 13.55 11.45 -15.48
N GLY A 53 12.51 11.32 -16.30
CA GLY A 53 12.38 10.25 -17.28
C GLY A 53 11.60 9.02 -16.80
N ASP A 54 11.23 8.94 -15.52
CA ASP A 54 10.35 7.89 -15.02
C ASP A 54 8.90 8.07 -15.52
N ASP A 55 8.18 6.94 -15.62
CA ASP A 55 6.75 6.95 -15.89
C ASP A 55 5.97 7.46 -14.67
N PHE A 56 5.32 8.61 -14.83
CA PHE A 56 4.51 9.24 -13.79
C PHE A 56 3.35 8.35 -13.31
N LEU A 57 2.71 7.61 -14.21
CA LEU A 57 1.55 6.78 -13.89
C LEU A 57 1.97 5.56 -13.07
N ALA A 58 3.11 4.95 -13.43
CA ALA A 58 3.72 3.87 -12.66
C ALA A 58 4.09 4.36 -11.25
N PHE A 59 4.78 5.50 -11.15
CA PHE A 59 5.12 6.12 -9.87
C PHE A 59 3.88 6.43 -9.01
N LYS A 60 2.81 6.95 -9.60
CA LYS A 60 1.55 7.24 -8.88
C LYS A 60 0.92 5.97 -8.33
N ASN A 61 0.90 4.90 -9.11
CA ASN A 61 0.37 3.61 -8.68
C ASN A 61 1.20 3.02 -7.52
N ASP A 62 2.54 3.09 -7.62
CA ASP A 62 3.43 2.63 -6.54
C ASP A 62 3.24 3.44 -5.27
N PHE A 63 3.10 4.76 -5.37
CA PHE A 63 2.81 5.61 -4.23
C PHE A 63 1.49 5.22 -3.54
N VAL A 64 0.42 5.01 -4.31
CA VAL A 64 -0.90 4.65 -3.76
C VAL A 64 -0.85 3.28 -3.09
N ARG A 65 -0.19 2.31 -3.71
CA ARG A 65 0.01 0.97 -3.15
C ARG A 65 0.76 1.05 -1.82
N LEU A 66 1.94 1.67 -1.81
CA LEU A 66 2.80 1.75 -0.63
C LEU A 66 2.19 2.60 0.49
N ALA A 67 1.48 3.69 0.16
CA ALA A 67 0.76 4.49 1.15
C ALA A 67 -0.39 3.70 1.80
N GLY A 68 -1.03 2.80 1.05
CA GLY A 68 -2.04 1.88 1.56
C GLY A 68 -1.45 0.80 2.45
N GLU A 69 -0.36 0.17 2.01
CA GLU A 69 0.37 -0.88 2.75
C GLU A 69 0.94 -0.36 4.08
N THR A 70 1.42 0.89 4.11
CA THR A 70 1.96 1.54 5.32
C THR A 70 0.91 2.27 6.16
N GLY A 71 -0.37 2.21 5.77
CA GLY A 71 -1.47 2.79 6.53
C GLY A 71 -1.42 4.33 6.68
N LYS A 72 -0.78 5.06 5.77
CA LYS A 72 -0.67 6.53 5.86
C LYS A 72 -2.06 7.17 5.73
N PRO A 73 -2.42 8.15 6.58
CA PRO A 73 -3.70 8.83 6.47
C PRO A 73 -3.85 9.52 5.10
N ARG A 74 -4.98 9.32 4.42
CA ARG A 74 -5.23 9.87 3.07
C ARG A 74 -5.12 11.39 3.01
N SER A 75 -5.37 12.09 4.13
CA SER A 75 -5.18 13.54 4.28
C SER A 75 -3.73 13.99 4.08
N THR A 76 -2.75 13.10 4.34
CA THR A 76 -1.32 13.40 4.19
C THR A 76 -0.79 13.12 2.79
N TRP A 77 -1.51 12.34 1.98
CA TRP A 77 -1.02 11.81 0.70
C TRP A 77 -0.66 12.90 -0.28
N LYS A 78 -1.45 13.97 -0.38
CA LYS A 78 -1.16 15.11 -1.26
C LYS A 78 0.22 15.71 -0.96
N HIS A 79 0.51 15.99 0.31
CA HIS A 79 1.77 16.58 0.75
C HIS A 79 2.96 15.63 0.53
N GLU A 80 2.81 14.37 0.92
CA GLU A 80 3.87 13.38 0.77
C GLU A 80 4.15 13.05 -0.69
N PHE A 81 3.11 12.98 -1.53
CA PHE A 81 3.27 12.81 -2.97
C PHE A 81 4.08 13.95 -3.57
N ASN A 82 3.76 15.20 -3.21
CA ASN A 82 4.48 16.37 -3.72
C ASN A 82 5.98 16.34 -3.35
N ARG A 83 6.32 15.94 -2.12
CA ARG A 83 7.72 15.83 -1.66
C ARG A 83 8.55 14.78 -2.39
N LYS A 84 7.90 13.79 -3.01
CA LYS A 84 8.55 12.69 -3.73
C LYS A 84 8.78 13.00 -5.21
N LEU A 85 8.29 14.12 -5.70
CA LEU A 85 8.54 14.60 -7.06
C LEU A 85 9.91 15.29 -7.13
N TYR A 86 10.50 15.34 -8.32
CA TYR A 86 11.69 16.15 -8.55
C TYR A 86 11.35 17.65 -8.64
N ASP A 87 12.31 18.51 -8.29
CA ASP A 87 12.10 19.94 -8.01
C ASP A 87 11.40 20.73 -9.12
N SER A 88 11.73 20.48 -10.40
CA SER A 88 11.09 21.20 -11.51
C SER A 88 9.62 20.80 -11.68
N PHE A 89 9.25 19.56 -11.34
CA PHE A 89 7.86 19.09 -11.36
C PHE A 89 7.08 19.57 -10.12
N GLN A 90 7.73 19.65 -8.97
CA GLN A 90 7.13 20.29 -7.80
C GLN A 90 6.72 21.74 -8.12
N ARG A 91 7.62 22.50 -8.76
CA ARG A 91 7.38 23.89 -9.16
C ARG A 91 6.22 24.03 -10.14
N SER A 92 6.08 23.11 -11.10
CA SER A 92 4.95 23.14 -12.05
C SER A 92 3.62 22.78 -11.41
N MET A 93 3.63 22.00 -10.32
CA MET A 93 2.42 21.58 -9.61
C MET A 93 2.00 22.49 -8.45
N VAL A 94 2.77 23.53 -8.11
CA VAL A 94 2.42 24.53 -7.08
C VAL A 94 0.99 25.10 -7.23
N PRO A 95 0.50 25.46 -8.43
CA PRO A 95 -0.85 26.01 -8.57
C PRO A 95 -1.95 25.02 -8.18
N SER A 96 -1.80 23.75 -8.55
CA SER A 96 -2.73 22.66 -8.20
C SER A 96 -2.60 22.25 -6.73
N PHE A 97 -1.40 22.37 -6.16
CA PHE A 97 -1.13 22.05 -4.76
C PHE A 97 -1.71 23.09 -3.80
N ALA A 98 -1.58 24.37 -4.11
CA ALA A 98 -2.04 25.48 -3.28
C ALA A 98 -3.57 25.57 -3.18
N SER A 99 -4.31 24.95 -4.10
CA SER A 99 -5.76 24.91 -4.06
C SER A 99 -6.26 23.91 -3.00
N PRO A 100 -7.04 24.34 -1.98
CA PRO A 100 -7.67 23.45 -1.01
C PRO A 100 -8.76 22.58 -1.64
N ALA A 101 -9.29 22.97 -2.80
CA ALA A 101 -10.33 22.25 -3.51
C ALA A 101 -9.80 21.03 -4.29
N VAL A 102 -8.48 20.95 -4.50
CA VAL A 102 -7.85 19.85 -5.25
C VAL A 102 -7.44 18.74 -4.30
N THR A 103 -8.13 17.60 -4.35
CA THR A 103 -7.77 16.40 -3.60
C THR A 103 -6.69 15.59 -4.33
N PHE A 104 -6.06 14.61 -3.64
CA PHE A 104 -5.06 13.74 -4.27
C PHE A 104 -5.58 13.03 -5.53
N ASP A 105 -6.87 12.68 -5.56
CA ASP A 105 -7.52 12.00 -6.69
C ASP A 105 -7.64 12.84 -7.95
N GLN A 106 -7.47 14.15 -7.83
CA GLN A 106 -7.57 15.12 -8.93
C GLN A 106 -6.20 15.50 -9.52
N PHE A 107 -5.10 14.92 -9.00
CA PHE A 107 -3.76 15.02 -9.56
C PHE A 107 -3.50 13.98 -10.67
#